data_AF-A0A948ZBF0-F1
#
_entry.id   AF-A0A948ZBF0-F1
#
_cell.length_a   1.000
_cell.length_b   1.000
_cell.length_c   1.000
_cell.angle_alpha   90.00
_cell.angle_beta   90.00
_cell.angle_gamma   90.00
#
_symmetry.space_group_name_H-M   'P 1'
#
loop_
_entity.id
_entity.type
_entity.pdbx_description
1 polymer ?
#
loop_
_entity_poly.entity_id
_entity_poly.type
_entity_poly.pdbx_seq_one_letter_code
_entity_poly.pdbx_strand_id
1 'polypeptide(L)'
;MINKKRNSIICSMCIRWLILLLIVLLLPFFLFLSLLIIVFSGWPIFFVQKRMGKDGKVFKIYKFRTMRKGSEKEKKKYLKLNEVDWPVFKIRNDPRFTRIGKFLSHTGLDELPQLLNVLKGEMAIVGPRPLPVDEEKEIAGVYREARRSVLPGIISSWILSGYHLMSFDNWMKQDLEHIRKKSFMNDMLLLFKALPLVLKLILKEIIG
;
A
#
# COMPACT_ATOMS: atom_id res chain seq x y z
N MET A 1 29.72 11.46 6.01
CA MET A 1 28.81 10.68 5.13
C MET A 1 28.85 9.17 5.38
N ILE A 2 30.00 8.56 5.63
CA ILE A 2 30.17 7.10 5.82
C ILE A 2 29.39 6.57 7.03
N ASN A 3 29.45 7.22 8.20
CA ASN A 3 28.68 6.82 9.38
C ASN A 3 27.16 6.91 9.19
N LYS A 4 26.66 7.91 8.46
CA LYS A 4 25.21 8.04 8.16
C LYS A 4 24.72 6.93 7.23
N LYS A 5 25.54 6.55 6.23
CA LYS A 5 25.27 5.43 5.32
C LYS A 5 25.35 4.08 6.04
N ARG A 6 26.33 3.88 6.92
CA ARG A 6 26.48 2.67 7.76
C ARG A 6 25.33 2.50 8.74
N ASN A 7 24.95 3.56 9.46
CA ASN A 7 23.81 3.55 10.37
C ASN A 7 22.49 3.31 9.62
N SER A 8 22.35 3.85 8.41
CA SER A 8 21.20 3.57 7.54
C SER A 8 21.13 2.10 7.11
N ILE A 9 22.28 1.46 6.84
CA ILE A 9 22.33 0.04 6.46
C ILE A 9 21.98 -0.85 7.65
N ILE A 10 22.58 -0.62 8.81
CA ILE A 10 22.30 -1.39 10.04
C ILE A 10 20.83 -1.26 10.43
N CYS A 11 20.27 -0.05 10.40
CA CYS A 11 18.85 0.18 10.65
C CYS A 11 17.97 -0.58 9.65
N SER A 12 18.34 -0.59 8.36
CA SER A 12 17.60 -1.35 7.33
C SER A 12 17.66 -2.87 7.54
N MET A 13 18.76 -3.41 8.07
CA MET A 13 18.90 -4.83 8.39
C MET A 13 18.05 -5.23 9.59
N CYS A 14 18.09 -4.44 10.68
CA CYS A 14 17.26 -4.69 11.87
C CYS A 14 15.77 -4.68 11.53
N ILE A 15 15.33 -3.75 10.67
CA ILE A 15 13.94 -3.68 10.22
C ILE A 15 13.55 -4.95 9.44
N ARG A 16 14.42 -5.47 8.57
CA ARG A 16 14.15 -6.71 7.82
C ARG A 16 14.01 -7.92 8.73
N TRP A 17 14.85 -8.05 9.75
CA TRP A 17 14.73 -9.13 10.74
C TRP A 17 13.43 -9.02 11.56
N LEU A 18 13.05 -7.81 11.97
CA LEU A 18 11.79 -7.57 12.66
C LEU A 18 10.58 -7.93 11.78
N ILE A 19 10.62 -7.56 10.50
CA ILE A 19 9.57 -7.92 9.54
C ILE A 19 9.52 -9.42 9.30
N LEU A 20 10.66 -10.09 9.22
CA LEU A 20 10.71 -11.54 9.07
C LEU A 20 10.06 -12.23 10.27
N LEU A 21 10.40 -11.81 11.49
CA LEU A 21 9.76 -12.29 12.71
C LEU A 21 8.25 -12.03 12.68
N LEU A 22 7.83 -10.83 12.29
CA LEU A 22 6.42 -10.48 12.16
C LEU A 22 5.68 -11.38 11.16
N ILE A 23 6.28 -11.67 10.00
CA ILE A 23 5.70 -12.58 9.01
C ILE A 23 5.53 -14.00 9.58
N VAL A 24 6.54 -14.50 10.29
CA VAL A 24 6.48 -15.83 10.92
C VAL A 24 5.35 -15.88 11.95
N LEU A 25 5.23 -14.86 12.80
CA LEU A 25 4.15 -14.75 13.80
C LEU A 25 2.77 -14.62 13.16
N LEU A 26 2.66 -13.92 12.03
CA LEU A 26 1.42 -13.74 11.29
C LEU A 26 1.09 -14.91 10.35
N LEU A 27 1.96 -15.91 10.20
CA LEU A 27 1.77 -16.99 9.23
C LEU A 27 0.43 -17.74 9.40
N PRO A 28 -0.02 -18.11 10.63
CA PRO A 28 -1.34 -18.73 10.81
C PRO A 28 -2.49 -17.82 10.32
N PHE A 29 -2.37 -16.52 10.54
CA PHE A 29 -3.35 -15.54 10.09
C PHE A 29 -3.36 -15.38 8.56
N PHE A 30 -2.19 -15.40 7.91
CA PHE A 30 -2.08 -15.43 6.45
C PHE A 30 -2.76 -16.66 5.85
N LEU A 31 -2.57 -17.84 6.45
CA LEU A 31 -3.21 -19.07 6.02
C LEU A 31 -4.73 -19.00 6.19
N PHE A 32 -5.20 -18.46 7.32
CA PHE A 32 -6.63 -18.23 7.56
C PHE A 32 -7.27 -17.32 6.49
N LEU A 33 -6.67 -16.16 6.22
CA LEU A 33 -7.16 -15.24 5.17
C LEU A 33 -7.11 -15.89 3.78
N SER A 34 -6.06 -16.66 3.49
CA SER A 34 -5.92 -17.39 2.23
C SER A 34 -7.05 -18.41 2.04
N LEU A 35 -7.38 -19.16 3.11
CA LEU A 35 -8.49 -20.11 3.10
C LEU A 35 -9.83 -19.40 2.85
N LEU A 36 -10.10 -18.28 3.53
CA LEU A 36 -11.32 -17.50 3.29
C LEU A 36 -11.42 -17.05 1.83
N ILE A 37 -10.32 -16.58 1.23
CA ILE A 37 -10.31 -16.18 -0.19
C ILE A 37 -10.60 -17.38 -1.10
N ILE A 38 -10.01 -18.54 -0.83
CA ILE A 38 -10.28 -19.76 -1.61
C ILE A 38 -11.74 -20.17 -1.50
N VAL A 39 -12.29 -20.24 -0.29
CA VAL A 39 -13.66 -20.69 -0.02
C VAL A 39 -14.69 -19.75 -0.65
N PHE A 40 -14.50 -18.43 -0.50
CA PHE A 40 -15.51 -17.45 -0.92
C PHE A 40 -15.27 -16.86 -2.32
N SER A 41 -14.04 -16.95 -2.85
CA SER A 41 -13.64 -16.31 -4.12
C SER A 41 -12.88 -17.24 -5.08
N GLY A 42 -12.49 -18.43 -4.66
CA GLY A 42 -11.67 -19.38 -5.42
C GLY A 42 -10.19 -18.98 -5.55
N TRP A 43 -9.52 -19.52 -6.56
CA TRP A 43 -8.15 -19.16 -6.93
C TRP A 43 -8.09 -18.03 -7.96
N PRO A 44 -6.99 -17.24 -8.02
CA PRO A 44 -5.82 -17.24 -7.13
C PRO A 44 -6.04 -16.49 -5.80
N ILE A 45 -5.22 -16.81 -4.77
CA ILE A 45 -5.24 -16.10 -3.47
C ILE A 45 -4.70 -14.68 -3.59
N PHE A 46 -3.57 -14.52 -4.30
CA PHE A 46 -2.87 -13.25 -4.41
C PHE A 46 -3.23 -12.50 -5.69
N PHE A 47 -3.35 -11.19 -5.57
CA PHE A 47 -3.32 -10.25 -6.67
C PHE A 47 -1.90 -9.70 -6.83
N VAL A 48 -1.41 -9.68 -8.07
CA VAL A 48 -0.06 -9.23 -8.39
C VAL A 48 -0.12 -8.18 -9.49
N GLN A 49 0.49 -7.02 -9.25
CA GLN A 49 0.50 -5.92 -10.22
C GLN A 49 1.87 -5.27 -10.32
N LYS A 50 2.23 -4.81 -11.53
CA LYS A 50 3.43 -3.99 -11.73
C LYS A 50 3.20 -2.60 -11.15
N ARG A 51 4.14 -2.15 -10.33
CA ARG A 51 4.15 -0.81 -9.71
C ARG A 51 5.47 -0.12 -9.96
N MET A 52 5.45 1.21 -9.95
CA MET A 52 6.65 2.02 -10.02
C MET A 52 7.31 2.12 -8.64
N GLY A 53 8.62 1.86 -8.59
CA GLY A 53 9.43 1.93 -7.38
C GLY A 53 10.53 2.99 -7.47
N LYS A 54 11.50 2.88 -6.56
CA LYS A 54 12.64 3.79 -6.48
C LYS A 54 13.48 3.74 -7.76
N ASP A 55 14.02 4.89 -8.17
CA ASP A 55 14.88 5.07 -9.33
C ASP A 55 14.20 4.62 -10.64
N GLY A 56 12.86 4.62 -10.68
CA GLY A 56 12.09 4.15 -11.82
C GLY A 56 12.06 2.62 -11.99
N LYS A 57 12.56 1.85 -11.01
CA LYS A 57 12.55 0.38 -11.07
C LYS A 57 11.14 -0.15 -10.87
N VAL A 58 10.67 -0.90 -11.85
CA VAL A 58 9.37 -1.57 -11.78
C VAL A 58 9.48 -2.84 -10.94
N PHE A 59 8.54 -3.03 -10.02
CA PHE A 59 8.45 -4.24 -9.20
C PHE A 59 7.02 -4.81 -9.18
N LYS A 60 6.88 -6.04 -8.68
CA LYS A 60 5.58 -6.71 -8.53
C LYS A 60 5.09 -6.54 -7.10
N ILE A 61 4.00 -5.79 -6.90
CA ILE A 61 3.36 -5.67 -5.59
C ILE A 61 2.51 -6.92 -5.32
N TYR A 62 2.56 -7.44 -4.09
CA TYR A 62 1.74 -8.56 -3.65
C TYR A 62 0.61 -8.07 -2.76
N LYS A 63 -0.62 -8.49 -3.04
CA LYS A 63 -1.81 -8.25 -2.22
C LYS A 63 -2.64 -9.51 -2.13
N PHE A 64 -3.48 -9.63 -1.10
CA PHE A 64 -4.58 -10.59 -1.19
C PHE A 64 -5.58 -10.12 -2.25
N ARG A 65 -6.13 -11.07 -3.00
CA ARG A 65 -7.11 -10.77 -4.03
C ARG A 65 -8.43 -10.39 -3.39
N THR A 66 -8.84 -9.14 -3.60
CA THR A 66 -10.11 -8.60 -3.12
C THR A 66 -11.19 -8.59 -4.19
N MET A 67 -10.81 -8.59 -5.47
CA MET A 67 -11.74 -8.51 -6.60
C MET A 67 -12.01 -9.87 -7.26
N ARG A 68 -13.15 -9.99 -7.95
CA ARG A 68 -13.48 -11.16 -8.76
C ARG A 68 -12.40 -11.42 -9.81
N LYS A 69 -12.11 -12.70 -10.10
CA LYS A 69 -11.11 -13.10 -11.10
C LYS A 69 -11.39 -12.44 -12.46
N GLY A 70 -10.44 -11.68 -12.99
CA GLY A 70 -10.53 -11.09 -14.34
C GLY A 70 -11.32 -9.77 -14.42
N SER A 71 -11.81 -9.26 -13.28
CA SER A 71 -12.57 -8.00 -13.22
C SER A 71 -11.71 -6.75 -13.49
N GLU A 72 -10.38 -6.90 -13.58
CA GLU A 72 -9.47 -5.84 -13.99
C GLU A 72 -9.81 -5.31 -15.40
N LYS A 73 -10.28 -6.19 -16.29
CA LYS A 73 -10.75 -5.81 -17.65
C LYS A 73 -11.96 -4.89 -17.62
N GLU A 74 -12.75 -4.93 -16.54
CA GLU A 74 -13.93 -4.10 -16.34
C GLU A 74 -13.57 -2.69 -15.84
N LYS A 75 -12.29 -2.36 -15.55
CA LYS A 75 -11.89 -1.02 -15.03
C LYS A 75 -12.48 0.12 -15.88
N LYS A 76 -12.44 -0.01 -17.21
CA LYS A 76 -12.98 0.99 -18.15
C LYS A 76 -14.49 1.23 -17.99
N LYS A 77 -15.25 0.18 -17.65
CA LYS A 77 -16.71 0.25 -17.46
C LYS A 77 -17.07 1.10 -16.23
N TYR A 78 -16.21 1.12 -15.22
CA TYR A 78 -16.45 1.79 -13.95
C TYR A 78 -15.74 3.15 -13.83
N LEU A 79 -15.15 3.68 -14.91
CA LEU A 79 -14.48 5.00 -14.91
C LEU A 79 -15.40 6.13 -14.41
N LYS A 80 -16.70 6.06 -14.70
CA LYS A 80 -17.69 7.04 -14.23
C LYS A 80 -17.95 7.01 -12.72
N LEU A 81 -17.53 5.95 -12.02
CA LEU A 81 -17.67 5.81 -10.57
C LEU A 81 -16.39 6.23 -9.83
N ASN A 82 -15.39 6.80 -10.52
CA ASN A 82 -14.14 7.20 -9.89
C ASN A 82 -14.40 8.28 -8.83
N GLU A 83 -13.94 8.04 -7.61
CA GLU A 83 -14.13 8.96 -6.46
C GLU A 83 -12.93 9.89 -6.26
N VAL A 84 -11.91 9.78 -7.10
CA VAL A 84 -10.67 10.58 -7.01
C VAL A 84 -10.34 11.20 -8.36
N ASP A 85 -9.57 12.29 -8.33
CA ASP A 85 -9.14 12.96 -9.56
C ASP A 85 -8.15 12.09 -10.36
N TRP A 86 -8.17 12.28 -11.68
CA TRP A 86 -7.18 11.70 -12.60
C TRP A 86 -5.75 12.11 -12.17
N PRO A 87 -4.73 11.24 -12.28
CA PRO A 87 -4.66 9.97 -13.01
C PRO A 87 -4.97 8.71 -12.21
N VAL A 88 -5.39 8.84 -10.96
CA VAL A 88 -5.64 7.68 -10.12
C VAL A 88 -7.06 7.19 -10.29
N PHE A 89 -7.24 5.87 -10.22
CA PHE A 89 -8.55 5.26 -10.22
C PHE A 89 -8.84 4.57 -8.89
N LYS A 90 -9.89 5.00 -8.20
CA LYS A 90 -10.30 4.46 -6.91
C LYS A 90 -11.80 4.58 -6.72
N ILE A 91 -12.41 3.47 -6.32
CA ILE A 91 -13.82 3.38 -5.92
C ILE A 91 -13.83 2.74 -4.54
N ARG A 92 -14.46 3.37 -3.54
CA ARG A 92 -14.52 2.80 -2.19
C ARG A 92 -15.33 1.51 -2.18
N ASN A 93 -16.55 1.56 -2.70
CA ASN A 93 -17.42 0.39 -2.81
C ASN A 93 -17.39 -0.15 -4.24
N ASP A 94 -16.20 -0.60 -4.67
CA ASP A 94 -16.00 -1.09 -6.03
C ASP A 94 -16.91 -2.30 -6.32
N PRO A 95 -17.76 -2.27 -7.37
CA PRO A 95 -18.64 -3.38 -7.74
C PRO A 95 -17.89 -4.68 -8.06
N ARG A 96 -16.57 -4.60 -8.30
CA ARG A 96 -15.71 -5.74 -8.61
C ARG A 96 -15.26 -6.50 -7.36
N PHE A 97 -15.43 -5.94 -6.17
CA PHE A 97 -15.07 -6.62 -4.93
C PHE A 97 -15.91 -7.88 -4.71
N THR A 98 -15.27 -8.90 -4.14
CA THR A 98 -15.98 -10.03 -3.51
C THR A 98 -16.45 -9.62 -2.11
N ARG A 99 -17.37 -10.39 -1.50
CA ARG A 99 -17.85 -10.08 -0.15
C ARG A 99 -16.70 -10.00 0.87
N ILE A 100 -15.85 -11.03 0.89
CA ILE A 100 -14.65 -11.03 1.75
C ILE A 100 -13.62 -9.99 1.29
N GLY A 101 -13.48 -9.79 -0.01
CA GLY A 101 -12.53 -8.83 -0.56
C GLY A 101 -12.84 -7.38 -0.20
N LYS A 102 -14.12 -7.03 -0.09
CA LYS A 102 -14.56 -5.72 0.40
C LYS A 102 -14.07 -5.50 1.84
N PHE A 103 -14.31 -6.47 2.73
CA PHE A 103 -13.81 -6.44 4.11
C PHE A 103 -12.28 -6.30 4.15
N LEU A 104 -11.55 -7.12 3.38
CA LEU A 104 -10.08 -7.06 3.31
C LEU A 104 -9.57 -5.70 2.82
N SER A 105 -10.22 -5.11 1.81
CA SER A 105 -9.83 -3.82 1.25
C SER A 105 -10.16 -2.64 2.17
N HIS A 106 -11.27 -2.70 2.92
CA HIS A 106 -11.67 -1.64 3.84
C HIS A 106 -10.80 -1.60 5.10
N THR A 107 -10.38 -2.77 5.57
CA THR A 107 -9.52 -2.92 6.74
C THR A 107 -8.03 -2.76 6.42
N GLY A 108 -7.65 -2.82 5.14
CA GLY A 108 -6.26 -2.79 4.69
C GLY A 108 -5.51 -4.12 4.89
N LEU A 109 -6.22 -5.17 5.32
CA LEU A 109 -5.65 -6.51 5.49
C LEU A 109 -5.19 -7.11 4.16
N ASP A 110 -5.73 -6.64 3.02
CA ASP A 110 -5.27 -7.06 1.70
C ASP A 110 -3.81 -6.70 1.42
N GLU A 111 -3.24 -5.74 2.16
CA GLU A 111 -1.89 -5.21 1.94
C GLU A 111 -0.80 -5.95 2.72
N LEU A 112 -1.17 -6.85 3.63
CA LEU A 112 -0.21 -7.62 4.43
C LEU A 112 0.85 -8.37 3.59
N PRO A 113 0.53 -8.96 2.42
CA PRO A 113 1.54 -9.61 1.57
C PRO A 113 2.65 -8.67 1.06
N GLN A 114 2.45 -7.34 1.12
CA GLN A 114 3.49 -6.35 0.78
C GLN A 114 4.68 -6.39 1.74
N LEU A 115 4.55 -6.98 2.93
CA LEU A 115 5.71 -7.23 3.82
C LEU A 115 6.80 -8.04 3.10
N LEU A 116 6.43 -8.92 2.16
CA LEU A 116 7.38 -9.63 1.30
C LEU A 116 8.14 -8.67 0.36
N ASN A 117 7.50 -7.61 -0.14
CA ASN A 117 8.17 -6.59 -0.94
C ASN A 117 9.18 -5.78 -0.10
N VAL A 118 8.89 -5.56 1.18
CA VAL A 118 9.83 -4.89 2.10
C VAL A 118 11.05 -5.77 2.38
N LEU A 119 10.85 -7.08 2.60
CA LEU A 119 11.97 -8.03 2.73
C LEU A 119 12.84 -8.07 1.46
N LYS A 120 12.24 -8.00 0.28
CA LYS A 120 12.93 -7.93 -1.02
C LYS A 120 13.66 -6.59 -1.26
N GLY A 121 13.41 -5.59 -0.42
CA GLY A 121 13.96 -4.24 -0.59
C GLY A 121 13.33 -3.42 -1.72
N GLU A 122 12.16 -3.85 -2.21
CA GLU A 122 11.38 -3.14 -3.23
C GLU A 122 10.52 -2.02 -2.60
N MET A 123 10.17 -2.17 -1.32
CA MET A 123 9.36 -1.24 -0.54
C MET A 123 9.99 -0.96 0.83
N ALA A 124 9.53 0.11 1.48
CA ALA A 124 9.72 0.39 2.90
C ALA A 124 8.37 0.24 3.65
N ILE A 125 8.39 0.24 4.98
CA ILE A 125 7.15 0.27 5.76
C ILE A 125 6.42 1.60 5.54
N VAL A 126 7.16 2.72 5.62
CA VAL A 126 6.63 4.07 5.45
C VAL A 126 7.24 4.75 4.22
N GLY A 127 6.38 5.32 3.39
CA GLY A 127 6.75 6.05 2.19
C GLY A 127 5.57 6.29 1.24
N PRO A 128 5.82 6.95 0.10
CA PRO A 128 4.81 7.18 -0.91
C PRO A 128 4.20 5.86 -1.40
N ARG A 129 2.87 5.77 -1.50
CA ARG A 129 2.21 4.57 -2.04
C ARG A 129 2.69 4.31 -3.45
N PRO A 130 3.07 3.07 -3.78
CA PRO A 130 3.48 2.73 -5.14
C PRO A 130 2.28 2.82 -6.08
N LEU A 131 2.39 3.53 -7.19
CA LEU A 131 1.33 3.68 -8.18
C LEU A 131 1.48 2.66 -9.32
N PRO A 132 0.38 2.25 -9.99
CA PRO A 132 0.48 1.47 -11.22
C PRO A 132 1.36 2.20 -12.23
N VAL A 133 2.15 1.44 -12.99
CA VAL A 133 3.10 2.02 -13.95
C VAL A 133 2.40 2.98 -14.93
N ASP A 134 1.18 2.65 -15.35
CA ASP A 134 0.42 3.49 -16.29
C ASP A 134 -0.10 4.78 -15.65
N GLU A 135 -0.54 4.73 -14.38
CA GLU A 135 -1.01 5.94 -13.66
C GLU A 135 0.17 6.85 -13.27
N GLU A 136 1.33 6.27 -12.97
CA GLU A 136 2.53 7.04 -12.58
C GLU A 136 3.14 7.81 -13.75
N LYS A 137 3.02 7.28 -14.98
CA LYS A 137 3.43 7.97 -16.20
C LYS A 137 2.66 9.26 -16.45
N GLU A 138 1.44 9.39 -15.95
CA GLU A 138 0.60 10.58 -16.13
C GLU A 138 0.89 11.70 -15.11
N ILE A 139 1.74 11.45 -14.12
CA ILE A 139 2.05 12.42 -13.05
C ILE A 139 3.03 13.48 -13.54
N ALA A 140 2.87 14.73 -13.14
CA ALA A 140 3.83 15.78 -13.48
C ALA A 140 5.27 15.45 -13.02
N GLY A 141 6.27 15.86 -13.81
CA GLY A 141 7.66 15.45 -13.67
C GLY A 141 8.25 15.66 -12.27
N VAL A 142 8.01 16.82 -11.66
CA VAL A 142 8.52 17.16 -10.32
C VAL A 142 8.03 16.18 -9.25
N TYR A 143 6.73 15.86 -9.24
CA TYR A 143 6.16 14.89 -8.31
C TYR A 143 6.68 13.48 -8.61
N ARG A 144 6.76 13.13 -9.89
CA ARG A 144 7.24 11.83 -10.35
C ARG A 144 8.67 11.55 -9.88
N GLU A 145 9.58 12.49 -10.10
CA GLU A 145 11.00 12.39 -9.71
C GLU A 145 11.17 12.29 -8.19
N ALA A 146 10.46 13.14 -7.44
CA ALA A 146 10.51 13.11 -6.00
C ALA A 146 10.04 11.75 -5.43
N ARG A 147 8.93 11.21 -5.93
CA ARG A 147 8.44 9.88 -5.51
C ARG A 147 9.44 8.77 -5.83
N ARG A 148 10.10 8.84 -7.00
CA ARG A 148 11.13 7.87 -7.42
C ARG A 148 12.43 8.00 -6.62
N SER A 149 12.67 9.11 -5.91
CA SER A 149 13.90 9.29 -5.11
C SER A 149 13.95 8.44 -3.83
N VAL A 150 12.82 7.90 -3.38
CA VAL A 150 12.69 7.10 -2.14
C VAL A 150 12.03 5.76 -2.42
N LEU A 151 12.19 4.81 -1.50
CA LEU A 151 11.41 3.57 -1.55
C LEU A 151 9.93 3.89 -1.30
N PRO A 152 9.01 3.31 -2.09
CA PRO A 152 7.59 3.41 -1.81
C PRO A 152 7.24 2.67 -0.52
N GLY A 153 6.15 3.09 0.14
CA GLY A 153 5.70 2.58 1.43
C GLY A 153 4.46 1.72 1.36
N ILE A 154 4.29 0.82 2.34
CA ILE A 154 3.00 0.20 2.64
C ILE A 154 2.07 1.26 3.23
N ILE A 155 2.56 1.98 4.24
CA ILE A 155 1.88 3.10 4.89
C ILE A 155 2.39 4.41 4.30
N SER A 156 1.47 5.31 3.98
CA SER A 156 1.79 6.61 3.40
C SER A 156 1.32 7.77 4.28
N SER A 157 1.92 8.94 4.09
CA SER A 157 1.73 10.12 4.95
C SER A 157 0.27 10.58 5.05
N TRP A 158 -0.48 10.46 3.97
CA TRP A 158 -1.88 10.86 3.92
C TRP A 158 -2.84 9.95 4.68
N ILE A 159 -2.37 8.85 5.25
CA ILE A 159 -3.19 8.01 6.12
C ILE A 159 -3.81 8.84 7.27
N LEU A 160 -3.11 9.91 7.68
CA LEU A 160 -3.56 10.85 8.72
C LEU A 160 -4.61 11.85 8.25
N SER A 161 -4.61 12.19 6.96
CA SER A 161 -5.49 13.23 6.40
C SER A 161 -6.87 12.72 5.97
N GLY A 162 -7.15 11.44 6.23
CA GLY A 162 -8.39 10.80 5.82
C GLY A 162 -8.29 10.27 4.38
N TYR A 163 -8.29 8.95 4.27
CA TYR A 163 -8.12 8.20 3.01
C TYR A 163 -9.17 8.50 1.91
N HIS A 164 -10.24 9.25 2.19
CA HIS A 164 -11.44 9.35 1.36
C HIS A 164 -11.77 10.73 0.80
N LEU A 165 -11.12 11.81 1.23
CA LEU A 165 -11.57 13.19 0.91
C LEU A 165 -10.49 14.07 0.27
N MET A 166 -9.42 13.46 -0.24
CA MET A 166 -8.26 14.22 -0.71
C MET A 166 -8.15 14.19 -2.22
N SER A 167 -8.09 15.37 -2.84
CA SER A 167 -7.77 15.55 -4.25
C SER A 167 -6.40 14.99 -4.59
N PHE A 168 -6.20 14.62 -5.86
CA PHE A 168 -4.90 14.09 -6.31
C PHE A 168 -3.75 15.08 -6.07
N ASP A 169 -3.99 16.37 -6.25
CA ASP A 169 -2.99 17.41 -5.99
C ASP A 169 -2.58 17.50 -4.52
N ASN A 170 -3.55 17.44 -3.61
CA ASN A 170 -3.26 17.45 -2.17
C ASN A 170 -2.51 16.18 -1.76
N TRP A 171 -2.85 15.05 -2.37
CA TRP A 171 -2.08 13.82 -2.21
C TRP A 171 -0.61 14.05 -2.63
N MET A 172 -0.37 14.54 -3.84
CA MET A 172 1.00 14.78 -4.32
C MET A 172 1.79 15.74 -3.42
N LYS A 173 1.14 16.79 -2.90
CA LYS A 173 1.77 17.73 -1.95
C LYS A 173 2.18 17.05 -0.64
N GLN A 174 1.32 16.22 -0.07
CA GLN A 174 1.65 15.47 1.15
C GLN A 174 2.76 14.44 0.95
N ASP A 175 2.82 13.85 -0.24
CA ASP A 175 3.94 12.99 -0.62
C ASP A 175 5.26 13.75 -0.66
N LEU A 176 5.29 14.91 -1.34
CA LEU A 176 6.48 15.77 -1.36
C LEU A 176 6.90 16.22 0.03
N GLU A 177 5.94 16.64 0.86
CA GLU A 177 6.23 17.11 2.21
C GLU A 177 6.84 16.00 3.06
N HIS A 178 6.27 14.79 2.99
CA HIS A 178 6.83 13.62 3.66
C HIS A 178 8.24 13.27 3.18
N ILE A 179 8.48 13.28 1.87
CA ILE A 179 9.80 13.05 1.28
C ILE A 179 10.80 14.09 1.78
N ARG A 180 10.43 15.38 1.80
CA ARG A 180 11.28 16.48 2.29
C ARG A 180 11.60 16.36 3.77
N LYS A 181 10.63 15.97 4.59
CA LYS A 181 10.77 15.82 6.05
C LYS A 181 11.16 14.40 6.46
N LYS A 182 11.63 13.55 5.53
CA LYS A 182 11.85 12.13 5.81
C LYS A 182 12.87 11.95 6.93
N SER A 183 12.43 11.34 8.02
CA SER A 183 13.26 11.02 9.18
C SER A 183 12.71 9.78 9.86
N PHE A 184 13.57 9.05 10.57
CA PHE A 184 13.15 7.87 11.33
C PHE A 184 12.02 8.22 12.32
N MET A 185 12.10 9.37 12.97
CA MET A 185 11.11 9.80 13.96
C MET A 185 9.75 10.14 13.33
N ASN A 186 9.75 10.76 12.16
CA ASN A 186 8.51 11.01 11.41
C ASN A 186 7.89 9.71 10.91
N ASP A 187 8.70 8.74 10.45
CA ASP A 187 8.22 7.42 10.03
C ASP A 187 7.61 6.67 11.23
N MET A 188 8.27 6.67 12.39
CA MET A 188 7.72 6.06 13.62
C MET A 188 6.41 6.72 14.06
N LEU A 189 6.33 8.06 14.04
CA LEU A 189 5.10 8.78 14.37
C LEU A 189 3.94 8.39 13.45
N LEU A 190 4.19 8.24 12.15
CA LEU A 190 3.20 7.77 11.18
C LEU A 190 2.73 6.35 11.49
N LEU A 191 3.65 5.44 11.84
CA LEU A 191 3.32 4.07 12.22
C LEU A 191 2.43 4.01 13.46
N PHE A 192 2.80 4.74 14.52
CA PHE A 192 2.02 4.78 15.76
C PHE A 192 0.61 5.34 15.54
N LYS A 193 0.45 6.32 14.64
CA LYS A 193 -0.87 6.88 14.29
C LYS A 193 -1.67 5.97 13.36
N ALA A 194 -1.03 5.16 12.53
CA ALA A 194 -1.69 4.23 11.63
C ALA A 194 -2.35 3.05 12.38
N LEU A 195 -1.71 2.54 13.44
CA LEU A 195 -2.21 1.41 14.23
C LEU A 195 -3.64 1.59 14.78
N PRO A 196 -3.98 2.66 15.54
CA PRO A 196 -5.33 2.84 16.07
C PRO A 196 -6.36 3.07 14.96
N LEU A 197 -5.95 3.67 13.83
CA LEU A 197 -6.83 3.85 12.69
C LEU A 197 -7.18 2.51 12.03
N VAL A 198 -6.21 1.62 11.82
CA VAL A 198 -6.46 0.28 11.29
C VAL A 198 -7.36 -0.52 12.23
N LEU A 199 -7.10 -0.48 13.55
CA LEU A 199 -7.98 -1.10 14.55
C LEU A 199 -9.41 -0.55 14.47
N LYS A 200 -9.56 0.78 14.39
CA LYS A 200 -10.87 1.42 14.25
C LYS A 200 -11.60 0.97 12.98
N LEU A 201 -10.90 0.83 11.86
CA LEU A 201 -11.48 0.33 10.60
C LEU A 201 -11.93 -1.13 10.71
N ILE A 202 -11.11 -1.98 11.34
CA ILE A 202 -11.47 -3.38 11.60
C ILE A 202 -12.71 -3.47 12.49
N LEU A 203 -12.72 -2.75 13.61
CA LEU A 203 -13.86 -2.74 14.53
C LEU A 203 -15.13 -2.22 13.86
N LYS A 204 -15.01 -1.15 13.07
CA LYS A 204 -16.15 -0.63 12.30
C LYS A 204 -16.73 -1.67 11.35
N GLU A 205 -15.89 -2.40 10.62
CA GLU A 205 -16.39 -3.39 9.66
C GLU A 205 -16.96 -4.65 10.34
N ILE A 206 -16.56 -4.95 11.59
CA ILE A 206 -17.09 -6.05 12.40
C ILE A 206 -18.41 -5.67 13.11
N ILE A 207 -18.52 -4.44 13.62
CA ILE A 207 -19.60 -4.00 14.50
C ILE A 207 -20.72 -3.28 13.73
N GLY A 208 -20.41 -2.65 12.58
CA GLY A 208 -21.34 -1.83 11.77
C GLY A 208 -21.12 -0.34 11.95
#